data_AF-A0AAU7U4I2-F1
#
_entry.id   AF-A0AAU7U4I2-F1
#
_cell.length_a   1.000
_cell.length_b   1.000
_cell.length_c   1.000
_cell.angle_alpha   90.00
_cell.angle_beta   90.00
_cell.angle_gamma   90.00
#
_symmetry.space_group_name_H-M   'P 1'
#
loop_
_entity.id
_entity.type
_entity.pdbx_description
1 polymer ?
#
loop_
_entity_poly.entity_id
_entity_poly.type
_entity_poly.pdbx_seq_one_letter_code
_entity_poly.pdbx_strand_id
1 'polypeptide(L)'
;MMEPRLTIELVPSTSWFTNVRSLVPPETWDRLRKATARAAGHRCEICGERGPKWPVECHERWAYDETTRVQRLTGLIALCPNCHRVKHFGLARVNGEQEQAGQWLMHVNGWTRRQAHAYVQAAFAEWERRSAGPWEVDIRWLRQVDPEAFANRDR
;
A
#
# COMPACT_ATOMS: atom_id res chain seq x y z
N MET A 1 -9.49 7.69 -19.77
CA MET A 1 -8.66 8.44 -18.80
C MET A 1 -7.34 7.70 -18.67
N MET A 2 -6.22 8.41 -18.67
CA MET A 2 -4.89 7.80 -18.50
C MET A 2 -4.78 7.23 -17.08
N GLU A 3 -4.18 6.05 -16.95
CA GLU A 3 -4.03 5.38 -15.66
C GLU A 3 -3.10 6.19 -14.72
N PRO A 4 -3.48 6.43 -13.45
CA PRO A 4 -2.63 7.14 -12.49
C PRO A 4 -1.31 6.41 -12.22
N ARG A 5 -0.21 7.14 -12.21
CA ARG A 5 1.11 6.61 -11.82
C ARG A 5 1.19 6.35 -10.32
N LEU A 6 0.70 7.28 -9.50
CA LEU A 6 0.56 7.16 -8.05
C LEU A 6 -0.93 7.09 -7.68
N THR A 7 -1.31 6.04 -6.98
CA THR A 7 -2.68 5.80 -6.52
C THR A 7 -2.79 5.89 -5.01
N ILE A 8 -4.01 6.17 -4.54
CA ILE A 8 -4.40 5.99 -3.14
C ILE A 8 -4.80 4.52 -2.95
N GLU A 9 -4.42 3.93 -1.82
CA GLU A 9 -4.77 2.56 -1.45
C GLU A 9 -5.41 2.55 -0.05
N LEU A 10 -6.73 2.71 -0.03
CA LEU A 10 -7.52 2.57 1.18
C LEU A 10 -7.89 1.10 1.37
N VAL A 11 -7.24 0.45 2.33
CA VAL A 11 -7.63 -0.90 2.77
C VAL A 11 -9.04 -0.81 3.39
N PRO A 12 -9.96 -1.77 3.11
CA PRO A 12 -11.28 -1.81 3.75
C PRO A 12 -11.17 -1.76 5.27
N SER A 13 -12.10 -1.06 5.94
CA SER A 13 -12.02 -0.89 7.40
C SER A 13 -12.05 -2.21 8.18
N THR A 14 -12.72 -3.22 7.63
CA THR A 14 -12.76 -4.58 8.18
C THR A 14 -11.42 -5.31 8.14
N SER A 15 -10.43 -4.81 7.38
CA SER A 15 -9.12 -5.44 7.17
C SER A 15 -7.93 -4.63 7.72
N TRP A 16 -8.17 -3.48 8.38
CA TRP A 16 -7.10 -2.56 8.81
C TRP A 16 -6.04 -3.18 9.73
N PHE A 17 -6.40 -4.22 10.50
CA PHE A 17 -5.49 -4.87 11.46
C PHE A 17 -4.82 -6.14 10.90
N THR A 18 -5.07 -6.48 9.63
CA THR A 18 -4.56 -7.68 8.97
C THR A 18 -3.55 -7.27 7.90
N ASN A 19 -2.33 -6.92 8.35
CA ASN A 19 -1.19 -6.64 7.48
C ASN A 19 -0.20 -7.82 7.50
N VAL A 20 0.67 -7.91 6.52
CA VAL A 20 1.68 -8.98 6.41
C VAL A 20 2.55 -9.01 7.66
N ARG A 21 2.95 -7.85 8.19
CA ARG A 21 3.78 -7.76 9.40
C ARG A 21 3.13 -8.42 10.62
N SER A 22 1.80 -8.40 10.77
CA SER A 22 1.10 -9.10 11.86
C SER A 22 0.86 -10.59 11.56
N LEU A 23 1.07 -11.02 10.32
CA LEU A 23 0.81 -12.37 9.85
C LEU A 23 2.06 -13.23 9.69
N VAL A 24 3.25 -12.66 9.71
CA VAL A 24 4.52 -13.39 9.60
C VAL A 24 5.43 -13.08 10.79
N PRO A 25 6.42 -13.96 11.11
CA PRO A 25 7.42 -13.65 12.12
C PRO A 25 8.13 -12.32 11.85
N PRO A 26 8.49 -11.52 12.87
CA PRO A 26 9.16 -10.23 12.69
C PRO A 26 10.42 -10.29 11.82
N GLU A 27 11.18 -11.37 11.92
CA GLU A 27 12.40 -11.64 11.16
C GLU A 27 12.10 -11.86 9.68
N THR A 28 11.00 -12.54 9.37
CA THR A 28 10.50 -12.73 8.01
C THR A 28 10.13 -11.37 7.41
N TRP A 29 9.38 -10.56 8.14
CA TRP A 29 9.01 -9.22 7.69
C TRP A 29 10.23 -8.32 7.44
N ASP A 30 11.21 -8.34 8.34
CA ASP A 30 12.43 -7.56 8.15
C ASP A 30 13.25 -8.03 6.94
N ARG A 31 13.34 -9.35 6.72
CA ARG A 31 13.97 -9.94 5.52
C ARG A 31 13.26 -9.49 4.24
N LEU A 32 11.93 -9.58 4.18
CA LEU A 32 11.12 -9.15 3.04
C LEU A 32 11.31 -7.66 2.76
N ARG A 33 11.14 -6.80 3.77
CA ARG A 33 11.31 -5.34 3.64
C ARG A 33 12.69 -4.96 3.11
N LYS A 34 13.75 -5.60 3.63
CA LYS A 34 15.13 -5.38 3.18
C LYS A 34 15.34 -5.86 1.74
N ALA A 35 14.77 -7.01 1.37
CA ALA A 35 14.84 -7.53 0.01
C ALA A 35 14.14 -6.60 -0.99
N THR A 36 12.93 -6.13 -0.68
CA THR A 36 12.18 -5.15 -1.48
C THR A 36 12.99 -3.86 -1.69
N ALA A 37 13.57 -3.31 -0.61
CA ALA A 37 14.38 -2.09 -0.70
C ALA A 37 15.64 -2.28 -1.56
N ARG A 38 16.33 -3.42 -1.44
CA ARG A 38 17.51 -3.75 -2.26
C ARG A 38 17.17 -3.93 -3.73
N ALA A 39 16.09 -4.65 -4.03
CA ALA A 39 15.63 -4.89 -5.40
C ALA A 39 15.33 -3.56 -6.13
N ALA A 40 14.78 -2.58 -5.42
CA ALA A 40 14.49 -1.25 -5.94
C ALA A 40 15.71 -0.29 -5.95
N GLY A 41 16.93 -0.76 -5.65
CA GLY A 41 18.11 0.11 -5.54
C GLY A 41 17.93 1.24 -4.52
N HIS A 42 17.14 0.99 -3.46
CA HIS A 42 16.74 1.97 -2.47
C HIS A 42 16.08 3.22 -3.08
N ARG A 43 15.31 3.10 -4.15
CA ARG A 43 14.55 4.20 -4.77
C ARG A 43 13.07 3.86 -4.82
N CYS A 44 12.23 4.89 -4.76
CA CYS A 44 10.80 4.71 -4.92
C CYS A 44 10.50 4.12 -6.31
N GLU A 45 9.81 2.98 -6.36
CA GLU A 45 9.43 2.34 -7.62
C GLU A 45 8.32 3.10 -8.36
N ILE A 46 7.65 4.05 -7.69
CA ILE A 46 6.67 4.93 -8.32
C ILE A 46 7.35 6.19 -8.88
N CYS A 47 7.97 7.02 -8.03
CA CYS A 47 8.46 8.34 -8.45
C CYS A 47 9.99 8.45 -8.61
N GLY A 48 10.77 7.45 -8.19
CA GLY A 48 12.24 7.46 -8.23
C GLY A 48 12.93 8.18 -7.06
N GLU A 49 12.17 8.91 -6.23
CA GLU A 49 12.67 9.70 -5.09
C GLU A 49 13.04 8.83 -3.88
N ARG A 50 13.64 9.50 -2.88
CA ARG A 50 14.06 8.90 -1.60
C ARG A 50 13.61 9.76 -0.41
N GLY A 51 13.41 9.12 0.74
CA GLY A 51 13.16 9.81 2.00
C GLY A 51 14.44 10.30 2.69
N PRO A 52 14.34 11.29 3.60
CA PRO A 52 15.49 11.90 4.27
C PRO A 52 16.08 11.02 5.39
N LYS A 53 15.24 10.29 6.14
CA LYS A 53 15.67 9.43 7.25
C LYS A 53 15.88 7.98 6.84
N TRP A 54 14.96 7.46 6.03
CA TRP A 54 15.06 6.18 5.35
C TRP A 54 14.70 6.38 3.88
N PRO A 55 15.44 5.76 2.94
CA PRO A 55 15.27 6.03 1.52
C PRO A 55 13.92 5.55 1.00
N VAL A 56 13.46 4.37 1.46
CA VAL A 56 12.19 3.76 1.06
C VAL A 56 11.56 2.97 2.20
N GLU A 57 10.24 2.81 2.12
CA GLU A 57 9.36 2.01 2.97
C GLU A 57 8.77 0.88 2.13
N CYS A 58 8.55 -0.29 2.74
CA CYS A 58 7.95 -1.42 2.05
C CYS A 58 6.44 -1.37 2.23
N HIS A 59 5.73 -1.31 1.11
CA HIS A 59 4.28 -1.23 1.04
C HIS A 59 3.72 -2.50 0.41
N GLU A 60 2.55 -2.93 0.89
CA GLU A 60 1.85 -4.13 0.41
C GLU A 60 0.99 -3.80 -0.81
N ARG A 61 1.03 -4.63 -1.85
CA ARG A 61 0.16 -4.51 -3.01
C ARG A 61 -1.01 -5.47 -2.89
N TRP A 62 -2.21 -4.92 -2.83
CA TRP A 62 -3.45 -5.68 -2.66
C TRP A 62 -4.30 -5.69 -3.94
N ALA A 63 -4.79 -6.86 -4.31
CA ALA A 63 -5.87 -7.04 -5.28
C ALA A 63 -7.17 -7.41 -4.55
N TYR A 64 -8.29 -6.93 -5.06
CA TYR A 64 -9.60 -7.11 -4.42
C TYR A 64 -10.54 -7.83 -5.38
N ASP A 65 -10.96 -9.03 -4.99
CA ASP A 65 -11.98 -9.82 -5.67
C ASP A 65 -13.29 -9.64 -4.94
N GLU A 66 -14.14 -8.78 -5.48
CA GLU A 66 -15.39 -8.38 -4.83
C GLU A 66 -16.49 -9.43 -4.95
N THR A 67 -16.41 -10.30 -5.96
CA THR A 67 -17.34 -11.41 -6.15
C THR A 67 -17.13 -12.45 -5.06
N THR A 68 -15.87 -12.81 -4.77
CA THR A 68 -15.55 -13.79 -3.72
C THR A 68 -15.22 -13.15 -2.37
N ARG A 69 -15.19 -11.81 -2.27
CA ARG A 69 -14.78 -11.04 -1.08
C ARG A 69 -13.37 -11.42 -0.58
N VAL A 70 -12.42 -11.60 -1.49
CA VAL A 70 -11.02 -11.94 -1.16
C VAL A 70 -10.09 -10.76 -1.44
N GLN A 71 -9.34 -10.34 -0.41
CA GLN A 71 -8.24 -9.39 -0.49
C GLN A 71 -6.93 -10.18 -0.62
N ARG A 72 -6.33 -10.18 -1.82
CA ARG A 72 -5.13 -10.96 -2.14
C ARG A 72 -3.90 -10.09 -2.11
N LEU A 73 -2.88 -10.51 -1.36
CA LEU A 73 -1.54 -9.94 -1.48
C LEU A 73 -0.96 -10.37 -2.82
N THR A 74 -0.46 -9.41 -3.58
CA THR A 74 0.07 -9.64 -4.93
C THR A 74 1.52 -9.19 -5.09
N GLY A 75 2.05 -8.49 -4.08
CA GLY A 75 3.37 -7.88 -4.18
C GLY A 75 3.76 -7.09 -2.96
N LEU A 76 5.04 -6.79 -2.89
CA LEU A 76 5.61 -5.72 -2.07
C LEU A 76 6.24 -4.69 -3.01
N ILE A 77 6.23 -3.43 -2.60
CA ILE A 77 6.80 -2.32 -3.37
C ILE A 77 7.57 -1.37 -2.46
N ALA A 78 8.72 -0.90 -2.90
CA ALA A 78 9.53 0.11 -2.24
C ALA A 78 9.05 1.51 -2.62
N LEU A 79 8.61 2.28 -1.63
CA LEU A 79 8.07 3.63 -1.82
C LEU A 79 8.86 4.66 -1.01
N CYS A 80 9.10 5.85 -1.55
CA CYS A 80 9.55 6.95 -0.69
C CYS A 80 8.44 7.33 0.31
N PRO A 81 8.78 7.98 1.44
CA PRO A 81 7.78 8.33 2.46
C PRO A 81 6.61 9.17 1.94
N ASN A 82 6.84 10.04 0.96
CA ASN A 82 5.76 10.84 0.37
C ASN A 82 4.79 9.99 -0.47
N CYS A 83 5.29 9.05 -1.29
CA CYS A 83 4.42 8.14 -2.04
C CYS A 83 3.68 7.18 -1.10
N HIS A 84 4.36 6.69 -0.06
CA HIS A 84 3.75 5.83 0.94
C HIS A 84 2.64 6.54 1.73
N ARG A 85 2.84 7.81 2.11
CA ARG A 85 1.78 8.65 2.69
C ARG A 85 0.57 8.78 1.78
N VAL A 86 0.78 8.92 0.46
CA VAL A 86 -0.34 8.99 -0.51
C VAL A 86 -1.08 7.66 -0.62
N LYS A 87 -0.38 6.51 -0.57
CA LYS A 87 -1.04 5.20 -0.49
C LYS A 87 -1.98 5.16 0.72
N HIS A 88 -1.50 5.61 1.88
CA HIS A 88 -2.28 5.70 3.12
C HIS A 88 -3.02 7.04 3.29
N PHE A 89 -3.69 7.54 2.24
CA PHE A 89 -4.35 8.86 2.27
C PHE A 89 -5.38 9.01 3.40
N GLY A 90 -6.11 7.94 3.74
CA GLY A 90 -7.05 7.93 4.87
C GLY A 90 -6.37 8.24 6.20
N LEU A 91 -5.21 7.62 6.46
CA LEU A 91 -4.39 7.89 7.63
C LEU A 91 -3.79 9.30 7.58
N ALA A 92 -3.30 9.74 6.41
CA ALA A 92 -2.82 11.11 6.22
C ALA A 92 -3.90 12.13 6.58
N ARG A 93 -5.17 11.88 6.22
CA ARG A 93 -6.30 12.73 6.61
C ARG A 93 -6.53 12.78 8.12
N VAL A 94 -6.51 11.63 8.79
CA VAL A 94 -6.63 11.55 10.26
C VAL A 94 -5.50 12.32 10.96
N ASN A 95 -4.29 12.26 10.41
CA ASN A 95 -3.11 12.93 10.97
C ASN A 95 -3.00 14.42 10.58
N GLY A 96 -3.93 14.97 9.80
CA GLY A 96 -3.85 16.35 9.30
C GLY A 96 -2.84 16.57 8.17
N GLU A 97 -2.33 15.50 7.56
CA GLU A 97 -1.31 15.51 6.49
C GLU A 97 -1.91 15.43 5.06
N GLN A 98 -3.23 15.60 4.93
CA GLN A 98 -3.96 15.45 3.66
C GLN A 98 -3.50 16.44 2.58
N GLU A 99 -3.10 17.66 2.96
CA GLU A 99 -2.65 18.66 1.99
C GLU A 99 -1.31 18.26 1.38
N GLN A 100 -0.36 17.81 2.20
CA GLN A 100 0.94 17.33 1.73
C GLN A 100 0.78 16.09 0.85
N ALA A 101 -0.08 15.15 1.25
CA ALA A 101 -0.38 13.98 0.44
C ALA A 101 -1.03 14.36 -0.91
N GLY A 102 -2.00 15.28 -0.90
CA GLY A 102 -2.67 15.76 -2.11
C GLY A 102 -1.73 16.49 -3.07
N GLN A 103 -0.84 17.33 -2.56
CA GLN A 103 0.18 18.01 -3.37
C GLN A 103 1.15 17.01 -4.01
N TRP A 104 1.57 15.99 -3.26
CA TRP A 104 2.45 14.96 -3.79
C TRP A 104 1.77 14.09 -4.86
N LEU A 105 0.50 13.73 -4.63
CA LEU A 105 -0.33 13.03 -5.61
C LEU A 105 -0.44 13.83 -6.92
N MET A 106 -0.68 15.14 -6.83
CA MET A 106 -0.69 16.04 -7.99
C MET A 106 0.64 16.07 -8.71
N HIS A 107 1.73 16.23 -7.97
CA HIS A 107 3.09 16.31 -8.53
C HIS A 107 3.46 15.04 -9.32
N VAL A 108 3.29 13.86 -8.73
CA VAL A 108 3.69 12.59 -9.37
C VAL A 108 2.84 12.25 -10.59
N ASN A 109 1.56 12.62 -10.59
CA ASN A 109 0.64 12.33 -11.69
C ASN A 109 0.52 13.47 -12.72
N GLY A 110 1.16 14.61 -12.51
CA GLY A 110 0.98 15.81 -13.35
C GLY A 110 -0.47 16.31 -13.34
N TRP A 111 -1.17 16.17 -12.22
CA TRP A 111 -2.59 16.49 -12.11
C TRP A 111 -2.85 17.90 -11.61
N THR A 112 -3.92 18.51 -12.13
CA THR A 112 -4.53 19.71 -11.54
C THR A 112 -5.20 19.37 -10.20
N ARG A 113 -5.43 20.40 -9.36
CA ARG A 113 -6.17 20.25 -8.10
C ARG A 113 -7.56 19.63 -8.32
N ARG A 114 -8.25 19.98 -9.41
CA ARG A 114 -9.56 19.42 -9.76
C ARG A 114 -9.48 17.92 -10.03
N GLN A 115 -8.49 17.47 -10.79
CA GLN A 115 -8.28 16.04 -11.08
C GLN A 115 -7.95 15.27 -9.80
N ALA A 116 -7.02 15.77 -8.99
CA ALA A 116 -6.67 15.13 -7.73
C ALA A 116 -7.86 15.06 -6.76
N HIS A 117 -8.66 16.12 -6.65
CA HIS A 117 -9.86 16.11 -5.82
C HIS A 117 -10.89 15.08 -6.31
N ALA A 118 -11.18 15.05 -7.62
CA ALA A 118 -12.10 14.07 -8.19
C ALA A 118 -11.62 12.62 -7.96
N TYR A 119 -10.32 12.38 -8.09
CA TYR A 119 -9.73 11.07 -7.82
C TYR A 119 -9.82 10.67 -6.34
N VAL A 120 -9.52 11.61 -5.42
CA VAL A 120 -9.66 11.36 -3.97
C VAL A 120 -11.11 11.00 -3.63
N GLN A 121 -12.09 11.74 -4.14
CA GLN A 121 -13.51 11.45 -3.92
C GLN A 121 -13.88 10.04 -4.43
N ALA A 122 -13.45 9.69 -5.64
CA ALA A 122 -13.68 8.36 -6.19
C ALA A 122 -13.02 7.25 -5.36
N ALA A 123 -11.80 7.47 -4.86
CA ALA A 123 -11.09 6.51 -4.01
C ALA A 123 -11.81 6.28 -2.66
N PHE A 124 -12.37 7.33 -2.05
CA PHE A 124 -13.14 7.20 -0.81
C PHE A 124 -14.51 6.54 -1.04
N ALA A 125 -15.22 6.87 -2.12
CA ALA A 125 -16.47 6.21 -2.47
C ALA A 125 -16.28 4.70 -2.69
N GLU A 126 -15.18 4.33 -3.37
CA GLU A 126 -14.81 2.92 -3.56
C GLU A 126 -14.48 2.24 -2.23
N TRP A 127 -13.74 2.93 -1.35
CA TRP A 127 -13.43 2.42 -0.02
C TRP A 127 -14.68 2.21 0.85
N GLU A 128 -15.63 3.14 0.86
CA GLU A 128 -16.91 3.01 1.58
C GLU A 128 -17.66 1.76 1.10
N ARG A 129 -17.77 1.59 -0.21
CA ARG A 129 -18.42 0.42 -0.83
C ARG A 129 -17.73 -0.89 -0.47
N ARG A 130 -16.38 -0.94 -0.50
CA ARG A 130 -15.63 -2.15 -0.12
C ARG A 130 -15.73 -2.45 1.38
N SER A 131 -15.86 -1.42 2.21
CA SER A 131 -15.96 -1.52 3.67
C SER A 131 -17.34 -1.96 4.18
N ALA A 132 -18.33 -2.12 3.30
CA ALA A 132 -19.68 -2.55 3.67
C ALA A 132 -19.80 -4.02 4.16
N GLY A 133 -18.71 -4.79 4.16
CA GLY A 133 -18.72 -6.18 4.59
C GLY A 133 -17.31 -6.72 4.87
N PRO A 134 -17.21 -7.96 5.38
CA PRO A 134 -15.92 -8.58 5.66
C PRO A 134 -15.17 -8.95 4.37
N TRP A 135 -13.87 -9.18 4.52
CA TRP A 135 -12.97 -9.68 3.49
C TRP A 135 -12.17 -10.86 4.05
N GLU A 136 -12.00 -11.90 3.25
CA GLU A 136 -10.99 -12.92 3.51
C GLU A 136 -9.63 -12.40 3.03
N VAL A 137 -8.60 -12.46 3.88
CA VAL A 137 -7.25 -12.02 3.53
C VAL A 137 -6.39 -13.21 3.11
N ASP A 138 -5.90 -13.16 1.88
CA ASP A 138 -5.06 -14.18 1.28
C ASP A 138 -3.64 -13.65 1.06
N ILE A 139 -2.68 -14.16 1.83
CA ILE A 139 -1.26 -13.82 1.74
C ILE A 139 -0.40 -14.94 1.14
N ARG A 140 -1.01 -15.93 0.47
CA ARG A 140 -0.29 -17.09 -0.08
C ARG A 140 0.80 -16.72 -1.08
N TRP A 141 0.72 -15.54 -1.70
CA TRP A 141 1.78 -14.97 -2.53
C TRP A 141 3.15 -14.96 -1.84
N LEU A 142 3.20 -14.80 -0.51
CA LEU A 142 4.47 -14.83 0.23
C LEU A 142 5.26 -16.13 0.03
N ARG A 143 4.59 -17.28 -0.16
CA ARG A 143 5.27 -18.57 -0.42
C ARG A 143 6.13 -18.54 -1.67
N GLN A 144 5.81 -17.66 -2.62
CA GLN A 144 6.53 -17.56 -3.89
C GLN A 144 7.83 -16.74 -3.76
N VAL A 145 7.88 -15.81 -2.80
CA VAL A 145 9.01 -14.89 -2.62
C VAL A 145 9.84 -15.19 -1.37
N ASP A 146 9.27 -15.90 -0.41
CA ASP A 146 9.92 -16.40 0.79
C ASP A 146 9.25 -17.72 1.19
N PRO A 147 9.80 -18.88 0.76
CA PRO A 147 9.25 -20.20 1.07
C PRO A 147 9.11 -20.48 2.57
N GLU A 148 9.90 -19.79 3.40
CA GLU A 148 9.89 -19.91 4.86
C GLU A 148 8.90 -18.95 5.53
N ALA A 149 8.14 -18.15 4.78
CA ALA A 149 7.28 -17.10 5.32
C ALA A 149 6.22 -17.59 6.34
N PHE A 150 5.95 -18.90 6.35
CA PHE A 150 4.99 -19.55 7.25
C PHE A 150 5.62 -20.60 8.16
N ALA A 151 6.94 -20.77 8.16
CA ALA A 151 7.64 -21.91 8.77
C ALA A 151 7.55 -22.02 10.31
N ASN A 152 6.80 -21.13 10.99
CA ASN A 152 6.64 -21.14 12.45
C ASN A 152 5.19 -20.94 12.92
N ARG A 153 4.18 -21.18 12.07
CA ARG A 153 2.77 -21.04 12.47
C ARG A 153 2.18 -22.25 13.21
N ASP A 154 2.93 -23.35 13.33
CA ASP A 154 2.49 -24.59 13.99
C ASP A 154 3.03 -24.76 15.43
N ARG A 155 3.23 -23.65 16.17
CA ARG A 155 3.53 -23.69 17.61
C ARG A 155 2.52 -22.90 18.42
#